data_AF-A0ABD2C7M2-F1
#
_entry.id   AF-A0ABD2C7M2-F1
#
_cell.length_a   1.000
_cell.length_b   1.000
_cell.length_c   1.000
_cell.angle_alpha   90.00
_cell.angle_beta   90.00
_cell.angle_gamma   90.00
#
_symmetry.space_group_name_H-M   'P 1'
#
loop_
_entity.id
_entity.type
_entity.pdbx_description
1 polymer ?
#
loop_
_entity_poly.entity_id
_entity_poly.type
_entity_poly.pdbx_seq_one_letter_code
_entity_poly.pdbx_strand_id
1 'polypeptide(L)'
;MQAPLSRRTIGCIGKCTSGLKREELDQITDNITKTLTHPRGRQIFRRYLEQRNLRDNLECLDLYETCSEFIVKEQNTSSKDFNLESLTNDVTRMKELLEDLDGVPQIDLALLERFNGALNSESRITMLAILEDTRERLKDHLRRVHGSFKRYASEPCPITK
;
A
#
# COMPACT_ATOMS: atom_id res chain seq x y z
N MET A 1 13.08 44.83 11.53
CA MET A 1 12.18 43.87 12.21
C MET A 1 11.84 42.78 11.20
N GLN A 2 12.41 41.59 11.35
CA GLN A 2 12.12 40.44 10.49
C GLN A 2 10.79 39.82 10.93
N ALA A 3 9.83 39.73 10.01
CA ALA A 3 8.58 39.02 10.25
C ALA A 3 8.85 37.51 10.33
N PRO A 4 8.27 36.77 11.29
CA PRO A 4 8.43 35.33 11.36
C PRO A 4 7.69 34.68 10.18
N LEU A 5 8.41 33.84 9.44
CA LEU A 5 7.86 32.97 8.39
C LEU A 5 6.65 32.22 8.98
N SER A 6 5.46 32.48 8.44
CA SER A 6 4.25 31.81 8.91
C SER A 6 4.41 30.31 8.65
N ARG A 7 4.45 29.54 9.75
CA ARG A 7 4.27 28.09 9.73
C ARG A 7 2.85 27.84 9.21
N ARG A 8 2.69 27.77 7.89
CA ARG A 8 1.41 27.45 7.26
C ARG A 8 1.07 26.00 7.61
N THR A 9 0.32 25.84 8.69
CA THR A 9 -0.37 24.60 9.04
C THR A 9 -1.25 24.24 7.85
N ILE A 10 -1.02 23.08 7.25
CA ILE A 10 -1.84 22.57 6.14
C ILE A 10 -3.19 22.17 6.76
N GLY A 11 -4.14 23.11 6.75
CA GLY A 11 -5.41 23.03 7.47
C GLY A 11 -6.52 22.38 6.64
N CYS A 12 -7.00 21.25 7.13
CA CYS A 12 -7.73 20.20 6.43
C CYS A 12 -9.20 20.47 6.08
N ILE A 13 -9.56 20.24 4.81
CA ILE A 13 -10.81 19.56 4.45
C ILE A 13 -10.43 18.47 3.44
N GLY A 14 -10.71 17.21 3.78
CA GLY A 14 -10.39 16.04 2.95
C GLY A 14 -8.97 15.48 3.06
N LYS A 15 -7.95 16.30 3.35
CA LYS A 15 -6.53 15.86 3.33
C LYS A 15 -6.00 15.26 4.63
N CYS A 16 -6.60 15.56 5.79
CA CYS A 16 -6.15 15.14 7.14
C CYS A 16 -4.63 15.11 7.33
N THR A 17 -3.94 16.12 6.81
CA THR A 17 -2.51 16.36 7.04
C THR A 17 -2.27 17.17 8.31
N SER A 18 -3.30 17.39 9.14
CA SER A 18 -3.19 18.07 10.43
C SER A 18 -2.10 17.40 11.28
N GLY A 19 -1.21 18.20 11.84
CA GLY A 19 -0.08 17.75 12.64
C GLY A 19 1.20 17.45 11.86
N LEU A 20 1.15 17.33 10.52
CA LEU A 20 2.35 17.16 9.70
C LEU A 20 2.93 18.50 9.29
N LYS A 21 4.26 18.60 9.35
CA LYS A 21 4.99 19.69 8.69
C LYS A 21 4.98 19.47 7.17
N ARG A 22 5.18 20.54 6.41
CA ARG A 22 5.24 20.44 4.94
C ARG A 22 6.38 19.51 4.50
N GLU A 23 7.53 19.63 5.14
CA GLU A 23 8.71 18.83 4.84
C GLU A 23 8.46 17.33 5.13
N GLU A 24 7.72 17.05 6.21
CA GLU A 24 7.33 15.69 6.58
C GLU A 24 6.34 15.10 5.58
N LEU A 25 5.36 15.89 5.14
CA LEU A 25 4.42 15.49 4.09
C LEU A 25 5.14 15.23 2.75
N ASP A 26 6.07 16.11 2.37
CA ASP A 26 6.87 15.95 1.15
C ASP A 26 7.72 14.67 1.23
N GLN A 27 8.30 14.35 2.39
CA GLN A 27 9.04 13.11 2.61
C GLN A 27 8.14 11.87 2.48
N ILE A 28 6.98 11.86 3.13
CA ILE A 28 6.03 10.73 3.12
C ILE A 28 5.47 10.49 1.71
N THR A 29 5.26 11.56 0.94
CA THR A 29 4.61 11.51 -0.39
C THR A 29 5.58 11.54 -1.56
N ASP A 30 6.89 11.52 -1.29
CA ASP A 30 7.92 11.67 -2.32
C ASP A 30 7.84 10.59 -3.41
N ASN A 31 7.62 9.33 -3.02
CA ASN A 31 7.40 8.21 -3.92
C ASN A 31 6.46 7.17 -3.30
N ILE A 32 5.95 6.27 -4.14
CA ILE A 32 4.98 5.25 -3.73
C ILE A 32 5.51 4.36 -2.59
N THR A 33 6.79 3.97 -2.62
CA THR A 33 7.37 3.12 -1.56
C THR A 33 7.33 3.82 -0.20
N LYS A 34 7.72 5.09 -0.13
CA LYS A 34 7.65 5.88 1.12
C LYS A 34 6.20 6.06 1.59
N THR A 35 5.29 6.32 0.65
CA THR A 35 3.86 6.47 0.95
C THR A 35 3.28 5.19 1.52
N LEU A 36 3.58 4.04 0.92
CA LEU A 36 3.02 2.74 1.32
C LEU A 36 3.68 2.17 2.59
N THR A 37 4.95 2.45 2.84
CA THR A 37 5.63 1.98 4.06
C THR A 37 5.29 2.83 5.29
N HIS A 38 4.90 4.10 5.11
CA HIS A 38 4.55 5.00 6.20
C HIS A 38 3.04 4.92 6.54
N PRO A 39 2.64 4.62 7.79
CA PRO A 39 1.23 4.49 8.18
C PRO A 39 0.39 5.73 7.83
N ARG A 40 0.94 6.92 8.09
CA ARG A 40 0.28 8.18 7.73
C ARG A 40 0.21 8.41 6.23
N GLY A 41 1.21 7.92 5.47
CA GLY A 41 1.23 8.01 4.01
C GLY A 41 0.09 7.21 3.39
N ARG A 42 -0.06 5.94 3.83
CA ARG A 42 -1.17 5.08 3.43
C ARG A 42 -2.53 5.70 3.75
N GLN A 43 -2.68 6.26 4.95
CA GLN A 43 -3.93 6.90 5.35
C GLN A 43 -4.32 8.08 4.44
N ILE A 44 -3.37 8.95 4.10
CA ILE A 44 -3.63 10.10 3.22
C ILE A 44 -3.91 9.61 1.78
N PHE A 45 -3.17 8.58 1.33
CA PHE A 45 -3.36 8.00 0.01
C PHE A 45 -4.73 7.33 -0.14
N ARG A 46 -5.17 6.53 0.85
CA ARG A 46 -6.51 5.93 0.92
C ARG A 46 -7.61 6.98 0.76
N ARG A 47 -7.53 8.08 1.53
CA ARG A 47 -8.49 9.19 1.45
C ARG A 47 -8.53 9.86 0.09
N TYR A 48 -7.37 9.99 -0.55
CA TYR A 48 -7.28 10.52 -1.91
C TYR A 48 -8.01 9.58 -2.90
N LEU A 49 -7.80 8.27 -2.79
CA LEU A 49 -8.47 7.29 -3.64
C LEU A 49 -10.00 7.29 -3.41
N GLU A 50 -10.46 7.37 -2.16
CA GLU A 50 -11.87 7.51 -1.78
C GLU A 50 -12.51 8.76 -2.41
N GLN A 51 -11.86 9.93 -2.26
CA GLN A 51 -12.36 11.19 -2.81
C GLN A 51 -12.43 11.22 -4.34
N ARG A 52 -11.56 10.46 -5.00
CA ARG A 52 -11.54 10.34 -6.45
C ARG A 52 -12.39 9.17 -6.96
N ASN A 53 -13.06 8.43 -6.06
CA ASN A 53 -13.85 7.23 -6.36
C ASN A 53 -13.05 6.20 -7.20
N LEU A 54 -11.77 6.01 -6.84
CA LEU A 54 -10.87 5.06 -7.51
C LEU A 54 -10.93 3.70 -6.80
N ARG A 55 -12.03 2.96 -7.02
CA ARG A 55 -12.36 1.72 -6.30
C ARG A 55 -11.32 0.61 -6.50
N ASP A 56 -10.94 0.32 -7.74
CA ASP A 56 -9.95 -0.72 -8.05
C ASP A 56 -8.60 -0.44 -7.36
N ASN A 57 -8.25 0.83 -7.20
CA ASN A 57 -7.03 1.24 -6.50
C ASN A 57 -7.16 1.12 -4.97
N LEU A 58 -8.37 1.28 -4.42
CA LEU A 58 -8.63 1.04 -3.00
C LEU A 58 -8.51 -0.45 -2.69
N GLU A 59 -9.13 -1.30 -3.50
CA GLU A 59 -9.02 -2.75 -3.37
C GLU A 59 -7.56 -3.19 -3.53
N CYS A 60 -6.85 -2.66 -4.53
CA CYS A 60 -5.42 -2.90 -4.69
C CYS A 60 -4.60 -2.46 -3.46
N LEU A 61 -4.97 -1.36 -2.81
CA LEU A 61 -4.32 -0.90 -1.57
C LEU A 61 -4.62 -1.83 -0.39
N ASP A 62 -5.85 -2.32 -0.25
CA ASP A 62 -6.24 -3.29 0.79
C ASP A 62 -5.48 -4.60 0.65
N LEU A 63 -5.33 -5.07 -0.59
CA LEU A 63 -4.54 -6.26 -0.91
C LEU A 63 -3.05 -6.05 -0.66
N TYR A 64 -2.53 -4.86 -0.97
CA TYR A 64 -1.14 -4.53 -0.66
C TYR A 64 -0.88 -4.56 0.85
N GLU A 65 -1.80 -4.00 1.66
CA GLU A 65 -1.70 -4.00 3.12
C GLU A 65 -1.77 -5.44 3.66
N THR A 66 -2.75 -6.22 3.23
CA THR A 66 -2.92 -7.63 3.61
C THR A 66 -1.68 -8.47 3.28
N CYS A 67 -1.16 -8.34 2.06
CA CYS A 67 0.04 -9.05 1.62
C CYS A 67 1.27 -8.64 2.44
N SER A 68 1.40 -7.35 2.74
CA SER A 68 2.48 -6.83 3.58
C SER A 68 2.41 -7.36 5.01
N GLU A 69 1.21 -7.49 5.57
CA GLU A 69 0.99 -8.08 6.90
C GLU A 69 1.42 -9.54 6.93
N PHE A 70 1.08 -10.35 5.92
CA PHE A 70 1.52 -11.75 5.84
C PHE A 70 3.04 -11.87 5.76
N ILE A 71 3.69 -11.03 4.95
CA ILE A 71 5.15 -11.03 4.85
C ILE A 71 5.79 -10.63 6.18
N VAL A 72 5.30 -9.58 6.84
CA VAL A 72 5.86 -9.10 8.12
C VAL A 72 5.63 -10.13 9.22
N LYS A 73 4.44 -10.74 9.29
CA LYS A 73 4.12 -11.83 10.21
C LYS A 73 5.15 -12.95 10.05
N GLU A 74 5.38 -13.40 8.82
CA GLU A 74 6.29 -14.51 8.54
C GLU A 74 7.77 -14.15 8.75
N GLN A 75 8.17 -12.91 8.47
CA GLN A 75 9.54 -12.43 8.73
C GLN A 75 9.84 -12.33 10.23
N ASN A 76 8.83 -12.06 11.06
CA ASN A 76 8.97 -11.99 12.51
C ASN A 76 8.82 -13.37 13.19
N THR A 77 8.36 -14.40 12.46
CA THR A 77 8.27 -15.77 12.97
C THR A 77 9.68 -16.33 13.20
N SER A 78 9.97 -16.68 14.44
CA SER A 78 11.19 -17.42 14.79
C SER A 78 11.18 -18.79 14.13
N SER A 79 12.36 -19.34 13.81
CA SER A 79 12.47 -20.70 13.27
C SER A 79 11.88 -21.78 14.18
N LYS A 80 11.76 -21.50 15.49
CA LYS A 80 11.13 -22.39 16.48
C LYS A 80 9.60 -22.36 16.44
N ASP A 81 9.02 -21.24 15.99
CA ASP A 81 7.57 -21.02 15.92
C ASP A 81 7.06 -21.11 14.48
N PHE A 82 7.94 -21.47 13.53
CA PHE A 82 7.60 -21.61 12.13
C PHE A 82 6.57 -22.72 11.95
N ASN A 83 5.41 -22.32 11.41
CA ASN A 83 4.36 -23.23 11.00
C ASN A 83 4.07 -23.03 9.52
N LEU A 84 4.46 -24.02 8.71
CA LEU A 84 4.20 -24.03 7.28
C LEU A 84 2.70 -23.95 6.98
N GLU A 85 1.85 -24.57 7.80
CA GLU A 85 0.38 -24.51 7.64
C GLU A 85 -0.14 -23.08 7.73
N SER A 86 0.39 -22.27 8.66
CA SER A 86 0.00 -20.86 8.77
C SER A 86 0.36 -20.09 7.51
N LEU A 87 1.56 -20.29 6.96
CA LEU A 87 1.99 -19.63 5.74
C LEU A 87 1.17 -20.11 4.53
N THR A 88 0.89 -21.41 4.44
CA THR A 88 0.01 -21.98 3.41
C THR A 88 -1.38 -21.35 3.45
N ASN A 89 -1.94 -21.15 4.65
CA ASN A 89 -3.24 -20.48 4.82
C ASN A 89 -3.19 -19.00 4.39
N ASP A 90 -2.13 -18.28 4.75
CA ASP A 90 -1.95 -16.88 4.35
C ASP A 90 -1.79 -16.77 2.82
N VAL A 91 -1.03 -17.66 2.18
CA VAL A 91 -0.85 -17.70 0.71
C VAL A 91 -2.15 -18.09 0.00
N THR A 92 -2.88 -19.08 0.51
CA THR A 92 -4.19 -19.49 -0.03
C THR A 92 -5.17 -18.33 0.02
N ARG A 93 -5.28 -17.69 1.19
CA ARG A 93 -6.13 -16.51 1.37
C ARG A 93 -5.75 -15.38 0.42
N MET A 94 -4.45 -15.12 0.24
CA MET A 94 -3.99 -14.09 -0.70
C MET A 94 -4.38 -14.43 -2.14
N LYS A 95 -4.26 -15.69 -2.54
CA LYS A 95 -4.69 -16.16 -3.88
C LYS A 95 -6.19 -15.93 -4.08
N GLU A 96 -7.03 -16.34 -3.14
CA GLU A 96 -8.50 -16.15 -3.22
C GLU A 96 -8.86 -14.67 -3.39
N LEU A 97 -8.24 -13.80 -2.57
CA LEU A 97 -8.44 -12.35 -2.66
C LEU A 97 -8.00 -11.74 -3.99
N LEU A 98 -6.99 -12.32 -4.67
CA LEU A 98 -6.55 -11.89 -5.99
C LEU A 98 -7.46 -12.39 -7.11
N GLU A 99 -8.08 -13.56 -6.94
CA GLU A 99 -9.06 -14.10 -7.90
C GLU A 99 -10.33 -13.24 -7.97
N ASP A 100 -10.70 -12.61 -6.85
CA ASP A 100 -11.84 -11.70 -6.75
C ASP A 100 -11.53 -10.27 -7.22
N LEU A 101 -10.25 -9.93 -7.45
CA LEU A 101 -9.83 -8.57 -7.81
C LEU A 101 -10.03 -8.32 -9.31
N ASP A 102 -10.86 -7.32 -9.64
CA ASP A 102 -11.03 -6.83 -11.00
C ASP A 102 -10.24 -5.53 -11.25
N GLY A 103 -9.95 -5.21 -12.51
CA GLY A 103 -9.39 -3.91 -12.90
C GLY A 103 -7.89 -3.70 -12.61
N VAL A 104 -7.15 -4.74 -12.19
CA VAL A 104 -5.69 -4.68 -11.95
C VAL A 104 -4.93 -5.58 -12.94
N PRO A 105 -4.46 -5.05 -14.08
CA PRO A 105 -3.81 -5.84 -15.15
C PRO A 105 -2.55 -6.61 -14.72
N GLN A 106 -1.92 -6.21 -13.62
CA GLN A 106 -0.72 -6.85 -13.06
C GLN A 106 -1.03 -8.17 -12.35
N ILE A 107 -2.29 -8.37 -12.00
CA ILE A 107 -2.81 -9.63 -11.47
C ILE A 107 -3.37 -10.40 -12.66
N ASP A 108 -2.50 -11.22 -13.26
CA ASP A 108 -2.80 -12.01 -14.44
C ASP A 108 -2.97 -13.50 -14.09
N LEU A 109 -3.52 -14.26 -15.02
CA LEU A 109 -3.65 -15.72 -14.87
C LEU A 109 -2.29 -16.38 -14.57
N ALA A 110 -1.21 -15.87 -15.16
CA ALA A 110 0.15 -16.36 -14.91
C ALA A 110 0.59 -16.18 -13.44
N LEU A 111 0.19 -15.09 -12.77
CA LEU A 111 0.43 -14.92 -11.34
C LEU A 111 -0.36 -15.96 -10.53
N LEU A 112 -1.64 -16.17 -10.84
CA LEU A 112 -2.49 -17.14 -10.14
C LEU A 112 -1.97 -18.58 -10.29
N GLU A 113 -1.46 -18.94 -11.47
CA GLU A 113 -0.78 -20.22 -11.71
C GLU A 113 0.49 -20.36 -10.85
N ARG A 114 1.25 -19.28 -10.68
CA ARG A 114 2.44 -19.27 -9.80
C ARG A 114 2.09 -19.42 -8.33
N PHE A 115 0.93 -18.92 -7.89
CA PHE A 115 0.42 -19.22 -6.55
C PHE A 115 0.16 -20.72 -6.36
N ASN A 116 -0.48 -21.39 -7.34
CA ASN A 116 -0.65 -22.85 -7.28
C ASN A 116 0.69 -23.58 -7.21
N GLY A 117 1.67 -23.15 -8.02
CA GLY A 117 3.03 -23.70 -7.96
C GLY A 117 3.70 -23.50 -6.60
N ALA A 118 3.54 -22.32 -5.98
CA ALA A 118 4.08 -22.04 -4.66
C ALA A 118 3.41 -22.89 -3.56
N LEU A 119 2.09 -23.03 -3.59
CA LEU A 119 1.32 -23.86 -2.65
C LEU A 119 1.72 -25.34 -2.75
N ASN A 120 1.88 -25.86 -3.97
CA ASN A 120 2.30 -27.24 -4.22
C ASN A 120 3.78 -27.52 -3.88
N SER A 121 4.59 -26.48 -3.71
CA SER A 121 6.03 -26.65 -3.43
C SER A 121 6.34 -26.97 -1.98
N GLU A 122 5.38 -26.75 -1.07
CA GLU A 122 5.55 -26.87 0.40
C GLU A 122 6.79 -26.11 0.92
N SER A 123 7.24 -25.09 0.19
CA SER A 123 8.47 -24.37 0.46
C SER A 123 8.16 -22.98 0.97
N ARG A 124 8.61 -22.71 2.21
CA ARG A 124 8.58 -21.38 2.82
C ARG A 124 9.16 -20.31 1.89
N ILE A 125 10.28 -20.61 1.25
CA ILE A 125 10.99 -19.67 0.38
C ILE A 125 10.14 -19.32 -0.84
N THR A 126 9.53 -20.33 -1.47
CA THR A 126 8.69 -20.13 -2.66
C THR A 126 7.40 -19.38 -2.31
N MET A 127 6.79 -19.72 -1.18
CA MET A 127 5.59 -19.05 -0.65
C MET A 127 5.86 -17.58 -0.30
N LEU A 128 6.99 -17.27 0.34
CA LEU A 128 7.38 -15.89 0.59
C LEU A 128 7.68 -15.13 -0.70
N ALA A 129 8.39 -15.76 -1.65
CA ALA A 129 8.73 -15.12 -2.91
C ALA A 129 7.49 -14.75 -3.73
N ILE A 130 6.43 -15.57 -3.73
CA ILE A 130 5.19 -15.21 -4.46
C ILE A 130 4.43 -14.07 -3.78
N LEU A 131 4.43 -14.00 -2.44
CA LEU A 131 3.88 -12.86 -1.70
C LEU A 131 4.66 -11.58 -1.98
N GLU A 132 5.99 -11.64 -1.99
CA GLU A 132 6.83 -10.48 -2.29
C GLU A 132 6.62 -9.97 -3.72
N ASP A 133 6.57 -10.87 -4.71
CA ASP A 133 6.26 -10.52 -6.10
C ASP A 133 4.87 -9.89 -6.24
N THR A 134 3.88 -10.46 -5.55
CA THR A 134 2.51 -9.93 -5.51
C THR A 134 2.49 -8.51 -4.94
N ARG A 135 3.15 -8.29 -3.80
CA ARG A 135 3.26 -6.96 -3.17
C ARG A 135 3.89 -5.94 -4.12
N GLU A 136 4.93 -6.33 -4.85
CA GLU A 136 5.59 -5.46 -5.84
C GLU A 136 4.66 -5.11 -7.01
N ARG A 137 3.92 -6.09 -7.55
CA ARG A 137 2.92 -5.89 -8.62
C ARG A 137 1.80 -4.95 -8.20
N LEU A 138 1.26 -5.11 -6.99
CA LEU A 138 0.23 -4.23 -6.42
C LEU A 138 0.78 -2.80 -6.26
N LYS A 139 2.01 -2.65 -5.72
CA LYS A 139 2.68 -1.35 -5.62
C LYS A 139 2.85 -0.68 -6.97
N ASP A 140 3.23 -1.43 -8.00
CA ASP A 140 3.42 -0.90 -9.35
C ASP A 140 2.11 -0.44 -9.99
N HIS A 141 0.98 -1.09 -9.68
CA HIS A 141 -0.35 -0.58 -10.05
C HIS A 141 -0.65 0.74 -9.36
N LEU A 142 -0.49 0.81 -8.03
CA LEU A 142 -0.72 2.02 -7.23
C LEU A 142 0.20 3.18 -7.64
N ARG A 143 1.40 2.89 -8.14
CA ARG A 143 2.34 3.90 -8.64
C ARG A 143 1.73 4.75 -9.76
N ARG A 144 0.85 4.17 -10.59
CA ARG A 144 0.22 4.87 -11.74
C ARG A 144 -0.59 6.09 -11.30
N VAL A 145 -1.24 6.01 -10.12
CA VAL A 145 -2.04 7.12 -9.57
C VAL A 145 -1.29 7.96 -8.54
N HIS A 146 -0.11 7.51 -8.10
CA HIS A 146 0.72 8.22 -7.12
C HIS A 146 1.15 9.61 -7.59
N GLY A 147 1.41 9.80 -8.89
CA GLY A 147 1.78 11.11 -9.44
C GLY A 147 0.70 12.18 -9.21
N SER A 148 -0.57 11.80 -9.41
CA SER A 148 -1.72 12.66 -9.14
C SER A 148 -1.95 12.87 -7.64
N PHE A 149 -1.71 11.83 -6.84
CA PHE A 149 -1.73 11.92 -5.38
C PHE A 149 -0.67 12.91 -4.84
N LYS A 150 0.57 12.88 -5.33
CA LYS A 150 1.63 13.79 -4.89
C LYS A 150 1.23 15.25 -5.11
N ARG A 151 0.65 15.56 -6.28
CA ARG A 151 0.10 16.90 -6.57
C ARG A 151 -1.01 17.28 -5.61
N TYR A 152 -1.98 16.38 -5.40
CA TYR A 152 -3.07 16.57 -4.46
C TYR A 152 -2.57 16.81 -3.02
N ALA A 153 -1.55 16.06 -2.57
CA ALA A 153 -1.00 16.20 -1.24
C ALA A 153 -0.30 17.56 -1.02
N SER A 154 0.42 18.06 -2.04
CA SER A 154 1.13 19.33 -1.98
C SER A 154 0.24 20.58 -2.15
N GLU A 155 -0.97 20.43 -2.67
CA GLU A 155 -1.90 21.54 -2.87
C GLU A 155 -2.37 22.14 -1.52
N PRO A 156 -2.32 23.49 -1.36
CA PRO A 156 -2.84 24.15 -0.17
C PRO A 156 -4.34 23.86 -0.04
N CYS A 157 -4.83 23.74 1.19
CA CYS A 157 -6.26 23.52 1.40
C CYS A 157 -7.07 24.72 0.90
N PRO A 158 -8.22 24.48 0.24
CA PRO A 158 -9.07 25.57 -0.20
C PRO A 158 -9.52 26.34 1.05
N ILE A 159 -9.16 27.62 1.11
CA ILE A 159 -9.69 28.54 2.12
C ILE A 159 -11.15 28.75 1.74
N THR A 160 -12.07 28.03 2.38
CA THR A 160 -13.48 28.45 2.39
C THR A 160 -13.53 29.78 3.12
N LYS A 161 -13.87 30.84 2.37
CA LYS A 161 -14.25 32.15 2.92
C LYS A 161 -15.49 32.02 3.77
#